data_AF-A0A380AGC6-F1
#
_entry.id   AF-A0A380AGC6-F1
#
_cell.length_a   1.000
_cell.length_b   1.000
_cell.length_c   1.000
_cell.angle_alpha   90.00
_cell.angle_beta   90.00
_cell.angle_gamma   90.00
#
_symmetry.space_group_name_H-M   'P 1'
#
loop_
_entity.id
_entity.type
_entity.pdbx_description
1 polymer ?
#
loop_
_entity_poly.entity_id
_entity_poly.type
_entity_poly.pdbx_seq_one_letter_code
_entity_poly.pdbx_strand_id
1 'polypeptide(L)'
;MAGKQQKIDNSKFIRIAGNNTKYSDLTTEGKSIVIDIINKCAGKKGYPKQKVYFVLFNCTEISRDNVEYWLQYYYGKTSGDSVPTESTVRKFLTITKQLSAALVDANNNKGIKLFKNSKDGHYYPTTVQKYQIDKLYNNGGISTRND
;
A
#
# COMPACT_ATOMS: atom_id res chain seq x y z
N MET A 1 -30.88 -7.45 -4.86
CA MET A 1 -30.34 -7.89 -3.56
C MET A 1 -28.99 -7.23 -3.33
N ALA A 2 -28.93 -6.14 -2.56
CA ALA A 2 -27.66 -5.49 -2.22
C ALA A 2 -27.01 -6.28 -1.07
N GLY A 3 -26.16 -7.25 -1.41
CA GLY A 3 -25.37 -7.97 -0.40
C GLY A 3 -24.50 -6.98 0.36
N LYS A 4 -24.42 -7.12 1.70
CA LYS A 4 -23.52 -6.32 2.55
C LYS A 4 -22.12 -6.26 1.93
N GLN A 5 -21.58 -5.06 1.84
CA GLN A 5 -20.24 -4.80 1.32
C GLN A 5 -19.21 -5.64 2.08
N GLN A 6 -18.64 -6.65 1.40
CA GLN A 6 -17.60 -7.52 1.99
C GLN A 6 -16.33 -6.71 2.22
N LYS A 7 -16.07 -6.44 3.50
CA LYS A 7 -14.84 -5.87 4.03
C LYS A 7 -13.83 -6.99 4.26
N ILE A 8 -12.61 -6.82 3.77
CA ILE A 8 -11.51 -7.79 3.95
C ILE A 8 -10.41 -7.13 4.76
N ASP A 9 -9.93 -7.82 5.80
CA ASP A 9 -8.79 -7.38 6.59
C ASP A 9 -7.48 -7.54 5.82
N ASN A 10 -6.71 -6.45 5.69
CA ASN A 10 -5.40 -6.41 5.04
C ASN A 10 -4.25 -6.27 6.06
N SER A 11 -4.54 -6.32 7.36
CA SER A 11 -3.56 -6.12 8.44
C SER A 11 -2.37 -7.08 8.35
N LYS A 12 -2.59 -8.33 7.91
CA LYS A 12 -1.52 -9.33 7.72
C LYS A 12 -0.48 -8.87 6.70
N PHE A 13 -0.93 -8.40 5.54
CA PHE A 13 -0.02 -7.86 4.52
C PHE A 13 0.72 -6.63 5.05
N ILE A 14 0.02 -5.70 5.71
CA ILE A 14 0.63 -4.47 6.26
C ILE A 14 1.73 -4.80 7.28
N ARG A 15 1.51 -5.82 8.13
CA ARG A 15 2.55 -6.30 9.06
C ARG A 15 3.77 -6.84 8.35
N ILE A 16 3.60 -7.60 7.26
CA ILE A 16 4.70 -8.13 6.46
C ILE A 16 5.43 -6.99 5.72
N ALA A 17 4.69 -6.02 5.18
CA ALA A 17 5.25 -4.87 4.49
C ALA A 17 6.05 -3.96 5.43
N GLY A 18 5.59 -3.75 6.66
CA GLY A 18 6.23 -2.88 7.63
C GLY A 18 6.46 -1.48 7.07
N ASN A 19 7.73 -1.07 6.97
CA ASN A 19 8.11 0.25 6.46
C ASN A 19 8.33 0.29 4.93
N ASN A 20 8.15 -0.83 4.22
CA ASN A 20 8.32 -0.93 2.77
C ASN A 20 7.08 -0.39 2.04
N THR A 21 6.89 0.92 2.16
CA THR A 21 5.70 1.63 1.67
C THR A 21 5.65 1.82 0.16
N LYS A 22 6.77 1.59 -0.55
CA LYS A 22 6.88 1.84 -1.99
C LYS A 22 7.03 0.55 -2.77
N TYR A 23 6.49 0.54 -3.99
CA TYR A 23 6.69 -0.56 -4.94
C TYR A 23 8.19 -0.81 -5.27
N SER A 24 9.04 0.21 -5.16
CA SER A 24 10.49 0.08 -5.34
C SER A 24 11.16 -0.83 -4.31
N ASP A 25 10.53 -1.00 -3.15
CA ASP A 25 11.06 -1.71 -2.00
C ASP A 25 10.86 -3.23 -2.14
N LEU A 26 9.97 -3.64 -3.05
CA LEU A 26 9.79 -5.05 -3.40
C LEU A 26 11.03 -5.62 -4.10
N THR A 27 11.31 -6.89 -3.82
CA THR A 27 12.23 -7.74 -4.60
C THR A 27 11.72 -7.98 -6.02
N THR A 28 12.52 -8.61 -6.87
CA THR A 28 12.09 -8.99 -8.22
C THR A 28 10.90 -9.95 -8.17
N GLU A 29 10.91 -10.90 -7.23
CA GLU A 29 9.85 -11.87 -6.99
C GLU A 29 8.57 -11.19 -6.52
N GLY A 30 8.67 -10.29 -5.53
CA GLY A 30 7.53 -9.51 -5.05
C GLY A 30 6.89 -8.65 -6.16
N LYS A 31 7.73 -8.07 -7.02
CA LYS A 31 7.26 -7.31 -8.20
C LYS A 31 6.56 -8.20 -9.22
N SER A 32 7.06 -9.41 -9.46
CA SER A 32 6.40 -10.37 -10.37
C SER A 32 4.98 -10.65 -9.92
N ILE A 33 4.78 -10.94 -8.63
CA ILE A 33 3.44 -11.22 -8.07
C ILE A 33 2.48 -10.05 -8.32
N VAL A 34 2.93 -8.81 -8.08
CA VAL A 34 2.10 -7.61 -8.36
C VAL A 34 1.72 -7.53 -9.83
N ILE A 35 2.68 -7.75 -10.74
CA ILE A 35 2.45 -7.71 -12.19
C ILE A 35 1.47 -8.80 -12.62
N ASP A 36 1.66 -10.02 -12.13
CA ASP A 36 0.84 -11.18 -12.49
C ASP A 36 -0.62 -10.97 -12.08
N ILE A 37 -0.86 -10.46 -10.87
CA ILE A 37 -2.21 -10.13 -10.40
C ILE A 37 -2.82 -8.99 -11.22
N ILE A 38 -2.06 -7.93 -11.52
CA ILE A 38 -2.55 -6.83 -12.37
C ILE A 38 -2.96 -7.38 -13.74
N ASN A 39 -2.10 -8.17 -14.39
CA ASN A 39 -2.36 -8.74 -15.71
C ASN A 39 -3.60 -9.64 -15.69
N LYS A 40 -3.74 -10.47 -14.66
CA LYS A 40 -4.90 -11.35 -14.45
C LYS A 40 -6.21 -10.58 -14.31
N CYS A 41 -6.21 -9.43 -13.62
CA CYS A 41 -7.43 -8.70 -13.29
C CYS A 41 -7.77 -7.54 -14.26
N ALA A 42 -6.76 -6.90 -14.86
CA ALA A 42 -6.90 -5.67 -15.63
C ALA A 42 -6.89 -5.88 -17.16
N GLY A 43 -6.45 -7.05 -17.66
CA GLY A 43 -6.32 -7.31 -19.09
C GLY A 43 -5.21 -6.48 -19.77
N LYS A 44 -5.24 -6.35 -21.10
CA LYS A 44 -4.15 -5.81 -21.94
C LYS A 44 -3.65 -4.40 -21.60
N LYS A 45 -4.50 -3.52 -21.05
CA LYS A 45 -4.11 -2.13 -20.73
C LYS A 45 -3.40 -2.00 -19.37
N GLY A 46 -3.58 -2.97 -18.47
CA GLY A 46 -2.96 -2.96 -17.15
C GLY A 46 -3.34 -1.76 -16.28
N TYR A 47 -2.71 -1.67 -15.12
CA TYR A 47 -2.71 -0.47 -14.27
C TYR A 47 -1.28 -0.17 -13.82
N PRO A 48 -0.93 1.10 -13.52
CA PRO A 48 0.37 1.44 -12.99
C PRO A 48 0.66 0.67 -11.69
N LYS A 49 1.79 -0.05 -11.66
CA LYS A 49 2.16 -0.96 -10.57
C LYS A 49 2.34 -0.21 -9.25
N GLN A 50 2.92 0.98 -9.33
CA GLN A 50 3.12 1.89 -8.21
C GLN A 50 1.78 2.34 -7.61
N LYS A 51 0.80 2.66 -8.45
CA LYS A 51 -0.56 3.05 -8.02
C LYS A 51 -1.28 1.89 -7.34
N VAL A 52 -1.22 0.70 -7.92
CA VAL A 52 -1.82 -0.52 -7.34
C VAL A 52 -1.22 -0.84 -5.98
N TYR A 53 0.11 -0.85 -5.89
CA TYR A 53 0.80 -1.11 -4.62
C TYR A 53 0.50 -0.04 -3.57
N PHE A 54 0.46 1.24 -3.97
CA PHE A 54 0.07 2.33 -3.09
C PHE A 54 -1.32 2.13 -2.48
N VAL A 55 -2.32 1.81 -3.31
CA VAL A 55 -3.69 1.56 -2.82
C VAL A 55 -3.71 0.37 -1.87
N LEU A 56 -3.06 -0.74 -2.23
CA LEU A 56 -2.98 -1.92 -1.35
C LEU A 56 -2.36 -1.57 0.01
N PHE A 57 -1.22 -0.88 0.02
CA PHE A 57 -0.49 -0.58 1.25
C PHE A 57 -1.29 0.31 2.21
N ASN A 58 -2.04 1.27 1.68
CA ASN A 58 -2.79 2.21 2.51
C ASN A 58 -4.20 1.69 2.90
N CYS A 59 -4.75 0.69 2.20
CA CYS A 59 -5.99 0.03 2.59
C CYS A 59 -5.76 -0.97 3.74
N THR A 60 -5.95 -0.56 5.00
CA THR A 60 -6.00 -1.49 6.15
C THR A 60 -7.19 -2.43 6.10
N GLU A 61 -8.34 -1.91 5.68
CA GLU A 61 -9.55 -2.68 5.36
C GLU A 61 -9.84 -2.48 3.86
N ILE A 62 -9.90 -3.58 3.12
CA ILE A 62 -10.23 -3.55 1.69
C ILE A 62 -11.76 -3.54 1.54
N SER A 63 -12.27 -2.38 1.18
CA SER A 63 -13.67 -2.11 0.85
C SER A 63 -13.74 -1.19 -0.37
N ARG A 64 -14.92 -1.08 -1.00
CA ARG A 64 -15.10 -0.18 -2.16
C ARG A 64 -14.75 1.26 -1.77
N ASP A 65 -15.29 1.73 -0.66
CA ASP A 65 -15.13 3.12 -0.18
C ASP A 65 -13.66 3.43 0.14
N ASN A 66 -12.95 2.53 0.80
CA ASN A 66 -11.53 2.73 1.11
C ASN A 66 -10.67 2.71 -0.15
N VAL A 67 -10.95 1.80 -1.09
CA VAL A 67 -10.22 1.75 -2.37
C VAL A 67 -10.46 3.02 -3.17
N GLU A 68 -11.71 3.50 -3.22
CA GLU A 68 -12.07 4.76 -3.88
C GLU A 68 -11.35 5.96 -3.25
N TYR A 69 -11.38 6.07 -1.92
CA TYR A 69 -10.68 7.12 -1.19
C TYR A 69 -9.19 7.16 -1.53
N TRP A 70 -8.49 6.02 -1.48
CA TRP A 70 -7.05 5.98 -1.77
C TRP A 70 -6.72 6.20 -3.24
N LEU A 71 -7.62 5.85 -4.16
CA LEU A 71 -7.49 6.20 -5.58
C LEU A 71 -7.63 7.71 -5.81
N GLN A 72 -8.61 8.34 -5.18
CA GLN A 72 -8.81 9.79 -5.26
C GLN A 72 -7.63 10.54 -4.60
N TYR A 73 -7.14 10.05 -3.47
CA TYR A 73 -5.95 10.58 -2.81
C TYR A 73 -4.71 10.48 -3.71
N TYR A 74 -4.51 9.34 -4.36
CA TYR A 74 -3.39 9.15 -5.30
C TYR A 74 -3.50 10.11 -6.50
N TYR A 75 -4.70 10.29 -7.05
CA TYR A 75 -4.97 11.27 -8.11
C TYR A 75 -4.62 12.69 -7.66
N GLY A 76 -5.07 13.13 -6.48
CA GLY A 76 -4.75 14.46 -5.96
C GLY A 76 -3.26 14.71 -5.72
N LYS A 77 -2.46 13.65 -5.55
CA LYS A 77 -1.00 13.72 -5.33
C LYS A 77 -0.18 13.69 -6.63
N THR A 78 -0.73 13.17 -7.72
CA THR A 78 0.03 12.91 -8.96
C THR A 78 -0.54 13.70 -10.13
N SER A 79 0.30 14.55 -10.73
CA SER A 79 -0.07 15.27 -11.95
C SER A 79 -0.18 14.28 -13.12
N GLY A 80 -1.34 14.25 -13.78
CA GLY A 80 -1.57 13.46 -15.00
C GLY A 80 -2.27 12.11 -14.80
N ASP A 81 -2.72 11.77 -13.59
CA ASP A 81 -3.65 10.65 -13.41
C ASP A 81 -5.09 11.09 -13.72
N SER A 82 -6.00 10.15 -13.97
CA SER A 82 -7.41 10.43 -14.19
C SER A 82 -8.23 10.21 -12.92
N VAL A 83 -9.27 11.02 -12.73
CA VAL A 83 -10.26 10.80 -11.66
C VAL A 83 -10.77 9.35 -11.73
N PRO A 84 -10.74 8.59 -10.62
CA PRO A 84 -11.17 7.20 -10.63
C PRO A 84 -12.67 7.09 -10.94
N THR A 85 -13.00 6.37 -12.00
CA THR A 85 -14.37 6.00 -12.33
C THR A 85 -14.84 4.80 -11.50
N GLU A 86 -16.15 4.58 -11.39
CA GLU A 86 -16.69 3.39 -10.70
C GLU A 86 -16.12 2.07 -11.24
N SER A 87 -15.94 1.97 -12.56
CA SER A 87 -15.30 0.80 -13.20
C SER A 87 -13.86 0.61 -12.70
N THR A 88 -13.11 1.70 -12.57
CA THR A 88 -11.74 1.68 -12.02
C THR A 88 -11.75 1.23 -10.57
N VAL A 89 -12.64 1.79 -9.74
CA VAL A 89 -12.77 1.38 -8.32
C VAL A 89 -13.08 -0.11 -8.20
N ARG A 90 -14.04 -0.63 -8.98
CA ARG A 90 -14.38 -2.06 -9.00
C ARG A 90 -13.17 -2.93 -9.39
N LYS A 91 -12.41 -2.53 -10.41
CA LYS A 91 -11.20 -3.24 -10.84
C LYS A 91 -10.11 -3.23 -9.78
N PHE A 92 -9.83 -2.08 -9.18
CA PHE A 92 -8.87 -1.96 -8.09
C PHE A 92 -9.30 -2.76 -6.87
N LEU A 93 -10.59 -2.79 -6.54
CA LEU A 93 -11.12 -3.63 -5.46
C LEU A 93 -10.82 -5.11 -5.71
N THR A 94 -11.01 -5.60 -6.94
CA THR A 94 -10.63 -6.99 -7.28
C THR A 94 -9.13 -7.22 -7.17
N ILE A 95 -8.32 -6.30 -7.69
CA ILE A 95 -6.86 -6.39 -7.67
C ILE A 95 -6.33 -6.41 -6.24
N THR A 96 -6.74 -5.47 -5.39
CA THR A 96 -6.24 -5.37 -4.01
C THR A 96 -6.61 -6.58 -3.17
N LYS A 97 -7.82 -7.12 -3.33
CA LYS A 97 -8.25 -8.37 -2.68
C LYS A 97 -7.35 -9.55 -3.06
N GLN A 98 -7.14 -9.77 -4.35
CA GLN A 98 -6.29 -10.88 -4.81
C GLN A 98 -4.83 -10.67 -4.45
N LEU A 99 -4.35 -9.43 -4.54
CA LEU A 99 -2.95 -9.10 -4.26
C LEU A 99 -2.61 -9.26 -2.78
N SER A 100 -3.50 -8.83 -1.88
CA SER A 100 -3.36 -9.04 -0.43
C SER A 100 -3.16 -10.52 -0.10
N ALA A 101 -4.05 -11.38 -0.62
CA ALA A 101 -3.96 -12.82 -0.41
C ALA A 101 -2.69 -13.42 -1.02
N ALA A 102 -2.34 -13.04 -2.26
CA ALA A 102 -1.19 -13.58 -2.96
C ALA A 102 0.15 -13.22 -2.29
N LEU A 103 0.30 -11.98 -1.80
CA LEU A 103 1.52 -11.57 -1.11
C LEU A 103 1.63 -12.24 0.27
N VAL A 104 0.54 -12.35 1.01
CA VAL A 104 0.54 -13.08 2.30
C VAL A 104 0.90 -14.56 2.10
N ASP A 105 0.32 -15.22 1.09
CA ASP A 105 0.63 -16.61 0.73
C ASP A 105 2.09 -16.79 0.31
N ALA A 106 2.59 -15.90 -0.56
CA ALA A 106 3.98 -15.92 -1.01
C ALA A 106 4.96 -15.83 0.17
N ASN A 107 4.71 -14.93 1.12
CA ASN A 107 5.58 -14.76 2.29
C ASN A 107 5.46 -15.93 3.28
N ASN A 108 4.24 -16.29 3.68
CA ASN A 108 4.04 -17.21 4.80
C ASN A 108 4.11 -18.68 4.40
N ASN A 109 3.63 -19.03 3.21
CA ASN A 109 3.50 -20.44 2.80
C ASN A 109 4.60 -20.86 1.82
N LYS A 110 5.11 -19.92 1.01
CA LYS A 110 6.13 -20.21 -0.01
C LYS A 110 7.54 -19.72 0.35
N GLY A 111 7.69 -19.01 1.47
CA GLY A 111 8.98 -18.47 1.91
C GLY A 111 9.59 -17.44 0.95
N ILE A 112 8.77 -16.83 0.09
CA ILE A 112 9.24 -15.84 -0.88
C ILE A 112 9.52 -14.53 -0.14
N LYS A 113 10.76 -14.06 -0.27
CA LYS A 113 11.16 -12.76 0.25
C LYS A 113 10.57 -11.65 -0.60
N LEU A 114 9.52 -11.00 -0.09
CA LEU A 114 8.80 -9.95 -0.81
C LEU A 114 9.56 -8.63 -0.90
N PHE A 115 10.33 -8.30 0.14
CA PHE A 115 10.96 -6.99 0.30
C PHE A 115 12.46 -7.10 0.25
N LYS A 116 13.09 -6.12 -0.40
CA LYS A 116 14.54 -5.96 -0.36
C LYS A 116 14.95 -5.82 1.10
N ASN A 117 16.12 -6.37 1.45
CA ASN A 117 16.72 -6.04 2.73
C ASN A 117 16.84 -4.51 2.81
N SER A 118 16.40 -3.95 3.93
CA SER A 118 16.92 -2.66 4.40
C SER A 118 18.44 -2.74 4.21
N LYS A 119 19.02 -1.81 3.44
CA LYS A 119 20.48 -1.73 3.34
C LYS A 119 21.03 -1.74 4.76
N ASP A 120 21.93 -2.68 5.07
CA ASP A 120 22.59 -2.72 6.38
C ASP A 120 23.11 -1.31 6.70
N GLY A 121 22.71 -0.79 7.87
CA GLY A 121 23.04 0.55 8.34
C GLY A 121 21.91 1.59 8.31
N HIS A 122 20.72 1.29 7.77
CA HIS A 122 19.58 2.22 7.81
C HIS A 122 18.47 1.74 8.77
N TYR A 123 18.33 2.44 9.90
CA TYR A 123 17.21 2.28 10.80
C TYR A 123 15.96 2.97 10.23
N TYR A 124 14.91 2.20 9.95
CA TYR A 124 13.61 2.74 9.56
C TYR A 124 12.70 2.73 10.79
N PRO A 125 12.32 3.90 11.34
CA PRO A 125 11.45 3.95 12.50
C PRO A 125 10.11 3.30 12.16
N THR A 126 9.61 2.45 13.05
CA THR A 126 8.26 1.88 12.94
C THR A 126 7.21 3.00 12.93
N THR A 127 5.98 2.73 12.48
CA THR A 127 4.89 3.73 12.50
C THR A 127 4.68 4.35 13.90
N VAL A 128 4.84 3.54 14.95
CA VAL A 128 4.77 4.00 16.35
C VAL A 128 5.93 4.93 16.69
N GLN A 129 7.15 4.58 16.27
CA GLN A 129 8.34 5.40 16.50
C GLN A 129 8.30 6.69 15.68
N LYS A 130 7.80 6.64 14.45
CA LYS A 130 7.58 7.84 13.63
C LYS A 130 6.58 8.78 14.30
N TYR A 131 5.45 8.26 14.79
CA TYR A 131 4.46 9.07 15.51
C TYR A 131 5.03 9.71 16.80
N GLN A 132 5.88 8.98 17.52
CA GLN A 132 6.59 9.51 18.69
C GLN A 132 7.60 10.60 18.31
N ILE A 133 8.35 10.39 17.23
CA ILE A 133 9.27 11.41 16.67
C ILE A 133 8.49 12.65 16.24
N ASP A 134 7.40 12.49 15.49
CA ASP A 134 6.55 13.60 15.04
C ASP A 134 5.94 14.38 16.22
N LYS A 135 5.58 13.69 17.32
CA LYS A 135 5.16 14.35 18.58
C LYS A 135 6.28 15.13 19.25
N LEU A 136 7.50 14.59 19.26
CA LEU A 136 8.67 15.27 19.83
C LEU A 136 9.05 16.52 19.02
N TYR A 137 8.98 16.47 17.69
CA TYR A 137 9.21 17.63 16.82
C TYR A 137 8.13 18.71 16.98
N ASN A 138 6.87 18.34 17.14
CA ASN A 138 5.78 19.30 17.39
C ASN A 138 5.83 19.89 18.81
N ASN A 139 6.41 19.19 19.79
CA ASN A 139 6.60 19.70 21.16
C ASN A 139 7.92 20.45 21.38
N GLY A 140 8.87 20.39 20.44
CA GLY A 140 10.18 21.08 20.52
C GLY A 140 10.16 22.54 20.06
N GLY A 141 9.00 23.07 19.66
CA GLY A 141 8.83 24.43 19.15
C GLY A 141 8.72 25.53 20.20
N ILE A 142 9.24 25.34 21.42
CA ILE A 142 9.40 26.44 22.40
C ILE A 142 10.75 26.25 23.10
N SER A 143 11.78 26.92 22.61
CA SER A 143 12.89 27.36 23.45
C SER A 143 13.30 28.76 23.01
N THR A 144 12.98 29.68 23.91
CA THR A 144 13.27 31.10 23.95
C THR A 144 14.72 31.40 23.58
N ARG A 145 14.92 32.28 22.59
CA ARG A 145 16.15 33.07 22.47
C ARG A 145 16.20 34.02 23.66
N ASN A 146 17.11 33.77 24.59
CA ASN A 146 17.67 34.81 25.44
C ASN A 146 19.04 35.11 24.85
N ASP A 147 19.16 36.25 24.18
CA ASP A 147 20.35 37.11 24.08
C ASP A 147 19.85 38.52 23.76
#